data_AF-A0AAP5QRP2-F1
#
_entry.id   AF-A0AAP5QRP2-F1
#
_cell.length_a   1.000
_cell.length_b   1.000
_cell.length_c   1.000
_cell.angle_alpha   90.00
_cell.angle_beta   90.00
_cell.angle_gamma   90.00
#
_symmetry.space_group_name_H-M   'P 1'
#
loop_
_entity.id
_entity.type
_entity.pdbx_description
1 polymer ?
#
loop_
_entity_poly.entity_id
_entity_poly.type
_entity_poly.pdbx_seq_one_letter_code
_entity_poly.pdbx_strand_id
1 'polypeptide(L)'
;MTNLFVKVPSNIIRNENFYISNQEFNLYANLCFKHFRNGGQDEIVLDHKKLMNELKINDTRTLKKRFNALHKYGLIDNKIEKLPTKGYLSIFFNSKAKNEGRFCKMNPSIFTYFKNDQIDENGVRLAFYYKSHINPKDKRGIDYCYVGFDVLKSRLKIGNTTIIEANKALRKAKLLKIVKHKLEDTGNYDENDALIFDKWNNHYHILSPLY
;
A
#
# COMPACT_ATOMS: atom_id res chain seq x y z
N MET A 1 24.94 -7.72 5.68
CA MET A 1 23.51 -7.89 6.01
C MET A 1 22.68 -7.33 4.87
N THR A 2 21.90 -8.15 4.18
CA THR A 2 20.97 -7.70 3.14
C THR A 2 19.87 -6.90 3.81
N ASN A 3 19.74 -5.60 3.52
CA ASN A 3 18.61 -4.80 4.02
C ASN A 3 17.31 -5.50 3.59
N LEU A 4 16.50 -5.90 4.57
CA LEU A 4 15.23 -6.57 4.33
C LEU A 4 14.25 -5.52 3.79
N PHE A 5 13.77 -5.71 2.57
CA PHE A 5 12.74 -4.85 1.96
C PHE A 5 11.65 -5.66 1.27
N VAL A 6 10.44 -5.13 1.29
CA VAL A 6 9.33 -5.56 0.44
C VAL A 6 9.44 -4.81 -0.88
N LYS A 7 9.50 -5.53 -2.01
CA LYS A 7 9.47 -4.94 -3.35
C LYS A 7 8.10 -5.21 -3.98
N VAL A 8 7.37 -4.15 -4.32
CA VAL A 8 6.04 -4.23 -4.94
C VAL A 8 5.98 -3.33 -6.18
N PRO A 9 5.44 -3.80 -7.32
CA PRO A 9 5.26 -2.99 -8.53
C PRO A 9 4.40 -1.75 -8.32
N SER A 10 4.82 -0.63 -8.91
CA SER A 10 4.12 0.65 -8.80
C SER A 10 2.73 0.63 -9.45
N ASN A 11 2.57 -0.07 -10.57
CA ASN A 11 1.28 -0.22 -11.25
C ASN A 11 0.24 -0.92 -10.36
N ILE A 12 0.65 -1.92 -9.56
CA ILE A 12 -0.21 -2.61 -8.59
C ILE A 12 -0.48 -1.73 -7.37
N ILE A 13 0.52 -1.01 -6.87
CA ILE A 13 0.37 -0.06 -5.76
C ILE A 13 -0.63 1.05 -6.11
N ARG A 14 -0.69 1.46 -7.37
CA ARG A 14 -1.48 2.61 -7.81
C ARG A 14 -2.79 2.26 -8.51
N ASN A 15 -3.09 0.97 -8.68
CA ASN A 15 -4.23 0.50 -9.48
C ASN A 15 -4.23 1.12 -10.89
N GLU A 16 -3.10 1.02 -11.60
CA GLU A 16 -2.97 1.59 -12.95
C GLU A 16 -3.64 0.72 -14.01
N ASN A 17 -3.45 -0.61 -13.94
CA ASN A 17 -3.94 -1.56 -14.96
C ASN A 17 -5.27 -2.24 -14.56
N PHE A 18 -5.45 -2.50 -13.27
CA PHE A 18 -6.64 -3.12 -12.70
C PHE A 18 -6.81 -2.66 -11.26
N TYR A 19 -7.99 -2.90 -10.72
CA TYR A 19 -8.31 -2.56 -9.34
C TYR A 19 -8.19 -3.77 -8.42
N ILE A 20 -7.32 -3.67 -7.44
CA ILE A 20 -7.37 -4.45 -6.20
C ILE A 20 -7.69 -3.52 -5.02
N SER A 21 -8.49 -4.03 -4.11
CA SER A 21 -8.82 -3.36 -2.84
C SER A 21 -7.61 -3.27 -1.91
N ASN A 22 -7.72 -2.44 -0.88
CA ASN A 22 -6.66 -2.27 0.11
C ASN A 22 -6.39 -3.58 0.89
N GLN A 23 -7.45 -4.35 1.13
CA GLN A 23 -7.43 -5.71 1.68
C GLN A 23 -6.59 -6.69 0.84
N GLU A 24 -6.86 -6.73 -0.47
CA GLU A 24 -6.18 -7.61 -1.43
C GLU A 24 -4.74 -7.16 -1.64
N PHE A 25 -4.51 -5.85 -1.68
CA PHE A 25 -3.16 -5.31 -1.73
C PHE A 25 -2.32 -5.68 -0.50
N ASN A 26 -2.89 -5.62 0.70
CA ASN A 26 -2.16 -5.99 1.91
C ASN A 26 -1.72 -7.46 1.88
N LEU A 27 -2.60 -8.36 1.41
CA LEU A 27 -2.23 -9.76 1.13
C LEU A 27 -1.10 -9.84 0.08
N TYR A 28 -1.24 -9.15 -1.05
CA TYR A 28 -0.24 -9.19 -2.12
C TYR A 28 1.13 -8.66 -1.67
N ALA A 29 1.17 -7.55 -0.93
CA ALA A 29 2.40 -7.00 -0.38
C ALA A 29 3.07 -7.97 0.61
N ASN A 30 2.28 -8.66 1.44
CA ASN A 30 2.78 -9.70 2.33
C ASN A 30 3.37 -10.88 1.52
N LEU A 31 2.69 -11.34 0.47
CA LEU A 31 3.22 -12.38 -0.44
C LEU A 31 4.51 -11.94 -1.14
N CYS A 32 4.60 -10.68 -1.59
CA CYS A 32 5.83 -10.13 -2.17
C CYS A 32 7.02 -10.23 -1.20
N PHE A 33 6.77 -9.99 0.09
CA PHE A 33 7.77 -10.14 1.16
C PHE A 33 8.11 -11.60 1.42
N LYS A 34 7.11 -12.50 1.52
CA LYS A 34 7.34 -13.94 1.69
C LYS A 34 8.12 -14.54 0.54
N HIS A 35 7.80 -14.18 -0.70
CA HIS A 35 8.56 -14.55 -1.90
C HIS A 35 10.03 -14.10 -1.80
N PHE A 36 10.29 -12.89 -1.31
CA PHE A 36 11.66 -12.41 -1.10
C PHE A 36 12.38 -13.24 -0.02
N ARG A 37 11.71 -13.53 1.10
CA ARG A 37 12.24 -14.37 2.19
C ARG A 37 12.46 -15.82 1.76
N ASN A 38 11.71 -16.30 0.78
CA ASN A 38 11.81 -17.63 0.18
C ASN A 38 12.87 -17.72 -0.94
N GLY A 39 13.88 -16.85 -0.93
CA GLY A 39 14.95 -16.86 -1.93
C GLY A 39 14.49 -16.51 -3.36
N GLY A 40 13.27 -16.00 -3.54
CA GLY A 40 12.72 -15.71 -4.85
C GLY A 40 12.04 -16.89 -5.55
N GLN A 41 11.79 -17.99 -4.85
CA GLN A 41 11.04 -19.13 -5.39
C GLN A 41 9.56 -18.79 -5.53
N ASP A 42 8.98 -19.15 -6.67
CA ASP A 42 7.58 -18.86 -7.02
C ASP A 42 6.60 -19.63 -6.12
N GLU A 43 6.91 -20.88 -5.77
CA GLU A 43 6.10 -21.63 -4.80
C GLU A 43 6.38 -21.16 -3.37
N ILE A 44 5.35 -20.59 -2.73
CA ILE A 44 5.36 -20.17 -1.34
C ILE A 44 4.46 -21.10 -0.54
N VAL A 45 5.07 -21.94 0.30
CA VAL A 45 4.35 -22.78 1.26
C VAL A 45 4.15 -22.01 2.56
N LEU A 46 2.89 -21.78 2.96
CA LEU A 46 2.57 -20.99 4.15
C LEU A 46 1.50 -21.62 5.02
N ASP A 47 1.57 -21.41 6.33
CA ASP A 47 0.46 -21.70 7.23
C ASP A 47 -0.63 -20.64 7.03
N HIS A 48 -1.79 -21.06 6.55
CA HIS A 48 -2.89 -20.15 6.24
C HIS A 48 -3.49 -19.50 7.48
N LYS A 49 -3.49 -20.16 8.65
CA LYS A 49 -3.97 -19.57 9.92
C LYS A 49 -3.03 -18.50 10.41
N LYS A 50 -1.72 -18.74 10.29
CA LYS A 50 -0.71 -17.71 10.61
C LYS A 50 -0.87 -16.50 9.69
N LEU A 51 -1.06 -16.72 8.39
CA LEU A 51 -1.31 -15.65 7.42
C LEU A 51 -2.60 -14.88 7.75
N MET A 52 -3.69 -15.58 8.10
CA MET A 52 -4.94 -14.95 8.53
C MET A 52 -4.73 -14.03 9.73
N ASN A 53 -3.98 -14.47 10.75
CA ASN A 53 -3.63 -13.64 11.90
C ASN A 53 -2.79 -12.42 11.50
N GLU A 54 -1.76 -12.61 10.65
CA GLU A 54 -0.93 -11.51 10.12
C GLU A 54 -1.76 -10.47 9.33
N LEU A 55 -2.83 -10.90 8.66
CA LEU A 55 -3.70 -10.05 7.85
C LEU A 55 -4.99 -9.61 8.58
N LYS A 56 -5.17 -10.00 9.85
CA LYS A 56 -6.38 -9.74 10.64
C LYS A 56 -7.68 -10.24 9.98
N ILE A 57 -7.60 -11.41 9.36
CA ILE A 57 -8.74 -12.06 8.71
C ILE A 57 -9.28 -13.13 9.65
N ASN A 58 -10.55 -12.99 10.04
CA ASN A 58 -11.20 -13.95 10.95
C ASN A 58 -11.88 -15.11 10.22
N ASP A 59 -12.17 -14.95 8.93
CA ASP A 59 -12.93 -15.92 8.13
C ASP A 59 -12.12 -16.44 6.92
N THR A 60 -12.05 -17.76 6.80
CA THR A 60 -11.38 -18.45 5.70
C THR A 60 -12.01 -18.13 4.34
N ARG A 61 -13.33 -17.91 4.26
CA ARG A 61 -13.99 -17.53 2.99
C ARG A 61 -13.48 -16.19 2.49
N THR A 62 -13.23 -15.26 3.41
CA THR A 62 -12.62 -13.96 3.10
C THR A 62 -11.20 -14.10 2.56
N LEU A 63 -10.35 -14.93 3.18
CA LEU A 63 -9.00 -15.19 2.67
C LEU A 63 -9.04 -15.81 1.26
N LYS A 64 -9.89 -16.82 1.06
CA LYS A 64 -10.10 -17.46 -0.26
C LYS A 64 -10.53 -16.44 -1.31
N LYS A 65 -11.47 -15.54 -0.98
CA LYS A 65 -11.93 -14.48 -1.88
C LYS A 65 -10.78 -13.55 -2.29
N ARG A 66 -9.94 -13.13 -1.32
CA ARG A 66 -8.78 -12.27 -1.60
C ARG A 66 -7.75 -12.97 -2.51
N PHE A 67 -7.43 -14.24 -2.26
CA PHE A 67 -6.55 -15.00 -3.15
C PHE A 67 -7.12 -15.14 -4.57
N ASN A 68 -8.41 -15.45 -4.69
CA ASN A 68 -9.04 -15.59 -6.00
C ASN A 68 -9.10 -14.25 -6.77
N ALA A 69 -9.14 -13.11 -6.07
CA ALA A 69 -8.96 -11.80 -6.69
C ALA A 69 -7.54 -11.61 -7.23
N LEU A 70 -6.51 -12.02 -6.46
CA LEU A 70 -5.12 -11.99 -6.95
C LEU A 70 -4.93 -12.89 -8.18
N HIS A 71 -5.50 -14.09 -8.16
CA HIS A 71 -5.47 -15.02 -9.30
C HIS A 71 -6.16 -14.43 -10.54
N LYS A 72 -7.34 -13.82 -10.36
CA LYS A 72 -8.09 -13.17 -11.45
C LYS A 72 -7.24 -12.14 -12.20
N TYR A 73 -6.35 -11.43 -11.51
CA TYR A 73 -5.48 -10.41 -12.10
C TYR A 73 -4.07 -10.91 -12.40
N GLY A 74 -3.84 -12.22 -12.38
CA GLY A 74 -2.55 -12.83 -12.72
C GLY A 74 -1.42 -12.51 -11.72
N LEU A 75 -1.75 -12.17 -10.48
CA LEU A 75 -0.75 -11.89 -9.43
C LEU A 75 -0.27 -13.16 -8.73
N ILE A 76 -1.06 -14.23 -8.82
CA ILE A 76 -0.71 -15.60 -8.48
C ILE A 76 -1.26 -16.52 -9.57
N ASP A 77 -0.62 -17.65 -9.80
CA ASP A 77 -0.95 -18.55 -10.91
C ASP A 77 -1.98 -19.61 -10.52
N ASN A 78 -2.07 -19.96 -9.24
CA ASN A 78 -3.03 -20.96 -8.78
C ASN A 78 -4.31 -20.33 -8.19
N LYS A 79 -5.45 -20.85 -8.62
CA LYS A 79 -6.76 -20.56 -7.99
C LYS A 79 -6.90 -21.36 -6.71
N ILE A 80 -7.40 -20.72 -5.65
CA ILE A 80 -7.64 -21.40 -4.36
C ILE A 80 -9.09 -21.88 -4.32
N GLU A 81 -9.30 -23.12 -4.75
CA GLU A 81 -10.59 -23.82 -4.73
C GLU A 81 -11.06 -24.12 -3.30
N LYS A 82 -10.16 -24.60 -2.43
CA LYS A 82 -10.47 -24.96 -1.04
C LYS A 82 -9.27 -24.64 -0.16
N LEU A 83 -9.53 -24.05 1.01
CA LEU A 83 -8.51 -23.89 2.04
C LEU A 83 -8.41 -25.19 2.85
N PRO A 84 -7.20 -25.66 3.17
CA PRO A 84 -7.01 -26.86 3.97
C PRO A 84 -7.56 -26.65 5.39
N THR A 85 -8.19 -27.67 5.97
CA THR A 85 -8.79 -27.58 7.31
C THR A 85 -7.73 -27.36 8.40
N LYS A 86 -6.53 -27.90 8.19
CA LYS A 86 -5.32 -27.70 9.01
C LYS A 86 -4.11 -27.65 8.08
N GLY A 87 -3.12 -26.85 8.43
CA GLY A 87 -1.78 -26.93 7.82
C GLY A 87 -1.52 -25.93 6.69
N TYR A 88 -0.60 -26.34 5.83
CA TYR A 88 0.06 -25.49 4.85
C TYR A 88 -0.72 -25.36 3.54
N LEU A 89 -0.57 -24.20 2.91
CA LEU A 89 -1.12 -23.86 1.60
C LEU A 89 0.04 -23.48 0.68
N SER A 90 0.12 -24.09 -0.50
CA SER A 90 1.04 -23.65 -1.55
C SER A 90 0.39 -22.55 -2.40
N ILE A 91 1.11 -21.44 -2.53
CA ILE A 91 0.76 -20.33 -3.44
C ILE A 91 1.85 -20.26 -4.51
N PHE A 92 1.46 -20.34 -5.78
CA PHE A 92 2.36 -20.11 -6.91
C PHE A 92 2.31 -18.63 -7.27
N PHE A 93 3.29 -17.89 -6.79
CA PHE A 93 3.38 -16.45 -6.95
C PHE A 93 3.90 -16.10 -8.36
N ASN A 94 3.23 -15.17 -9.05
CA ASN A 94 3.68 -14.77 -10.38
C ASN A 94 4.83 -13.75 -10.27
N SER A 95 6.07 -14.24 -10.31
CA SER A 95 7.26 -13.38 -10.26
C SER A 95 7.43 -12.46 -11.48
N LYS A 96 6.83 -12.80 -12.63
CA LYS A 96 6.84 -11.92 -13.82
C LYS A 96 6.06 -10.63 -13.53
N ALA A 97 4.85 -10.77 -12.99
CA ALA A 97 4.02 -9.62 -12.58
C ALA A 97 4.73 -8.73 -11.55
N LYS A 98 5.52 -9.31 -10.64
CA LYS A 98 6.30 -8.58 -9.63
C LYS A 98 7.52 -7.81 -10.20
N ASN A 99 8.04 -8.22 -11.34
CA ASN A 99 9.22 -7.60 -11.94
C ASN A 99 8.89 -6.66 -13.10
N GLU A 100 7.60 -6.48 -13.41
CA GLU A 100 7.14 -5.58 -14.44
C GLU A 100 7.28 -4.11 -14.01
N GLY A 101 7.99 -3.32 -14.82
CA GLY A 101 8.05 -1.87 -14.69
C GLY A 101 8.76 -1.35 -13.43
N ARG A 102 8.29 -0.18 -12.95
CA ARG A 102 8.83 0.48 -11.75
C ARG A 102 8.30 -0.21 -10.49
N PHE A 103 9.09 -0.17 -9.42
CA PHE A 103 8.73 -0.76 -8.15
C PHE A 103 9.00 0.18 -6.98
N CYS A 104 8.24 0.01 -5.91
CA CYS A 104 8.51 0.60 -4.62
C CYS A 104 9.18 -0.42 -3.71
N LYS A 105 10.26 -0.02 -3.03
CA LYS A 105 10.83 -0.77 -1.90
C LYS A 105 10.28 -0.20 -0.61
N MET A 106 9.84 -1.03 0.32
CA MET A 106 9.32 -0.63 1.64
C MET A 106 9.98 -1.47 2.73
N ASN A 107 10.29 -0.87 3.87
CA ASN A 107 10.74 -1.64 5.02
C ASN A 107 9.61 -2.56 5.53
N PRO A 108 9.87 -3.85 5.84
CA PRO A 108 8.84 -4.77 6.33
C PRO A 108 8.25 -4.38 7.69
N SER A 109 8.86 -3.43 8.42
CA SER A 109 8.33 -2.86 9.64
C SER A 109 6.88 -2.37 9.50
N ILE A 110 6.46 -1.94 8.30
CA ILE A 110 5.06 -1.57 8.01
C ILE A 110 4.05 -2.66 8.42
N PHE A 111 4.41 -3.94 8.26
CA PHE A 111 3.55 -5.06 8.66
C PHE A 111 3.48 -5.21 10.18
N THR A 112 4.53 -4.84 10.91
CA THR A 112 4.52 -4.79 12.37
C THR A 112 3.57 -3.70 12.88
N TYR A 113 3.62 -2.50 12.30
CA TYR A 113 2.68 -1.42 12.64
C TYR A 113 1.24 -1.82 12.34
N PHE A 114 1.00 -2.47 11.20
CA PHE A 114 -0.31 -3.02 10.87
C PHE A 114 -0.77 -4.06 11.88
N LYS A 115 0.07 -5.05 12.18
CA LYS A 115 -0.23 -6.14 13.13
C LYS A 115 -0.58 -5.60 14.52
N ASN A 116 0.11 -4.56 14.98
CA ASN A 116 -0.06 -3.96 16.31
C ASN A 116 -1.15 -2.88 16.39
N ASP A 117 -2.07 -2.81 15.40
CA ASP A 117 -3.22 -1.88 15.40
C ASP A 117 -2.82 -0.39 15.39
N GLN A 118 -1.58 -0.09 15.00
CA GLN A 118 -1.12 1.30 14.89
C GLN A 118 -1.56 1.94 13.57
N ILE A 119 -1.76 1.12 12.54
CA ILE A 119 -2.31 1.48 11.24
C ILE A 119 -3.23 0.36 10.73
N ASP A 120 -4.15 0.70 9.83
CA ASP A 120 -5.05 -0.24 9.17
C ASP A 120 -4.60 -0.55 7.73
N GLU A 121 -5.40 -1.33 6.99
CA GLU A 121 -5.11 -1.70 5.60
C GLU A 121 -5.05 -0.47 4.68
N ASN A 122 -5.83 0.58 4.99
CA ASN A 122 -5.80 1.85 4.25
C ASN A 122 -4.49 2.60 4.51
N GLY A 123 -4.02 2.64 5.75
CA GLY A 123 -2.72 3.21 6.13
C GLY A 123 -1.56 2.49 5.43
N VAL A 124 -1.58 1.15 5.39
CA VAL A 124 -0.60 0.37 4.63
C VAL A 124 -0.64 0.77 3.14
N ARG A 125 -1.82 0.79 2.53
CA ARG A 125 -1.96 1.17 1.11
C ARG A 125 -1.44 2.57 0.83
N LEU A 126 -1.83 3.56 1.64
CA LEU A 126 -1.42 4.96 1.46
C LEU A 126 0.10 5.13 1.63
N ALA A 127 0.72 4.47 2.61
CA ALA A 127 2.17 4.52 2.79
C ALA A 127 2.92 4.00 1.56
N PHE A 128 2.50 2.86 1.00
CA PHE A 128 3.05 2.35 -0.27
C PHE A 128 2.75 3.30 -1.43
N TYR A 129 1.54 3.85 -1.51
CA TYR A 129 1.13 4.75 -2.58
C TYR A 129 2.03 5.98 -2.61
N TYR A 130 2.16 6.70 -1.49
CA TYR A 130 3.01 7.88 -1.40
C TYR A 130 4.48 7.54 -1.70
N LYS A 131 5.02 6.47 -1.09
CA LYS A 131 6.41 6.07 -1.33
C LYS A 131 6.68 5.72 -2.80
N SER A 132 5.69 5.13 -3.49
CA SER A 132 5.84 4.78 -4.90
C SER A 132 6.04 6.01 -5.80
N HIS A 133 5.63 7.20 -5.38
CA HIS A 133 5.82 8.46 -6.12
C HIS A 133 7.13 9.17 -5.80
N ILE A 134 7.85 8.75 -4.76
CA ILE A 134 9.11 9.35 -4.33
C ILE A 134 10.26 8.62 -5.02
N ASN A 135 11.13 9.37 -5.71
CA ASN A 135 12.35 8.85 -6.32
C ASN A 135 13.58 9.46 -5.64
N PRO A 136 14.26 8.72 -4.75
CA PRO A 136 15.47 9.22 -4.06
C PRO A 136 16.62 9.61 -5.00
N LYS A 137 16.59 9.16 -6.25
CA LYS A 137 17.58 9.48 -7.28
C LYS A 137 17.17 10.67 -8.16
N ASP A 138 16.04 11.31 -7.88
CA ASP A 138 15.61 12.49 -8.63
C ASP A 138 16.60 13.64 -8.38
N LYS A 139 17.13 14.23 -9.46
CA LYS A 139 18.11 15.33 -9.40
C LYS A 139 17.54 16.58 -8.71
N ARG A 140 16.22 16.73 -8.69
CA ARG A 140 15.52 17.83 -8.03
C ARG A 140 15.46 17.68 -6.51
N GLY A 141 15.87 16.52 -5.97
CA GLY A 141 15.84 16.26 -4.53
C GLY A 141 14.42 16.14 -3.95
N ILE A 142 13.41 15.84 -4.78
CA ILE A 142 12.02 15.72 -4.33
C ILE A 142 11.86 14.43 -3.53
N ASP A 143 11.66 14.57 -2.23
CA ASP A 143 11.51 13.49 -1.25
C ASP A 143 10.06 13.30 -0.77
N TYR A 144 9.09 13.87 -1.49
CA TYR A 144 7.67 13.85 -1.15
C TYR A 144 6.76 13.46 -2.32
N CYS A 145 5.57 12.98 -1.98
CA CYS A 145 4.45 12.83 -2.90
C CYS A 145 3.50 14.02 -2.71
N TYR A 146 2.87 14.51 -3.78
CA TYR A 146 1.93 15.64 -3.72
C TYR A 146 0.54 15.30 -4.29
N VAL A 147 0.15 14.03 -4.19
CA VAL A 147 -1.10 13.55 -4.78
C VAL A 147 -2.34 14.16 -4.11
N GLY A 148 -3.29 14.64 -4.94
CA GLY A 148 -4.56 15.17 -4.45
C GLY A 148 -5.51 14.07 -3.95
N PHE A 149 -6.47 14.46 -3.10
CA PHE A 149 -7.47 13.55 -2.56
C PHE A 149 -8.33 12.90 -3.67
N ASP A 150 -8.69 13.63 -4.71
CA ASP A 150 -9.51 13.08 -5.80
C ASP A 150 -8.81 11.95 -6.56
N VAL A 151 -7.50 12.06 -6.75
CA VAL A 151 -6.70 10.98 -7.33
C VAL A 151 -6.68 9.77 -6.41
N LEU A 152 -6.48 9.95 -5.10
CA LEU A 152 -6.51 8.87 -4.13
C LEU A 152 -7.88 8.18 -4.10
N LYS A 153 -8.99 8.94 -4.07
CA LYS A 153 -10.35 8.39 -4.10
C LYS A 153 -10.60 7.59 -5.37
N SER A 154 -10.22 8.13 -6.53
CA SER A 154 -10.42 7.48 -7.82
C SER A 154 -9.61 6.19 -7.93
N ARG A 155 -8.32 6.22 -7.57
CA ARG A 155 -7.41 5.07 -7.69
C ARG A 155 -7.62 4.00 -6.62
N LEU A 156 -7.89 4.40 -5.39
CA LEU A 156 -7.98 3.51 -4.23
C LEU A 156 -9.41 3.20 -3.80
N LYS A 157 -10.41 3.88 -4.36
CA LYS A 157 -11.84 3.73 -4.05
C LYS A 157 -12.15 3.85 -2.54
N ILE A 158 -11.50 4.79 -1.86
CA ILE A 158 -11.73 5.14 -0.46
C ILE A 158 -12.22 6.57 -0.32
N GLY A 159 -13.01 6.85 0.72
CA GLY A 159 -13.58 8.17 0.99
C GLY A 159 -12.60 9.15 1.63
N ASN A 160 -12.95 10.44 1.63
CA ASN A 160 -12.15 11.50 2.26
C ASN A 160 -11.87 11.21 3.73
N THR A 161 -12.90 10.81 4.49
CA THR A 161 -12.78 10.49 5.91
C THR A 161 -11.79 9.35 6.13
N THR A 162 -11.85 8.30 5.31
CA THR A 162 -10.91 7.17 5.38
C THR A 162 -9.47 7.60 5.10
N ILE A 163 -9.27 8.48 4.11
CA ILE A 163 -7.93 9.03 3.79
C ILE A 163 -7.40 9.85 4.98
N ILE A 164 -8.24 10.70 5.58
CA ILE A 164 -7.88 11.54 6.73
C ILE A 164 -7.49 10.70 7.93
N GLU A 165 -8.32 9.71 8.31
CA GLU A 165 -8.06 8.86 9.47
C GLU A 165 -6.83 7.97 9.27
N ALA A 166 -6.66 7.40 8.08
CA ALA A 166 -5.47 6.62 7.76
C ALA A 166 -4.18 7.48 7.80
N ASN A 167 -4.23 8.70 7.26
CA ASN A 167 -3.12 9.66 7.37
C ASN A 167 -2.84 10.07 8.83
N LYS A 168 -3.88 10.25 9.65
CA LYS A 168 -3.76 10.54 11.08
C LYS A 168 -3.09 9.40 11.83
N ALA A 169 -3.46 8.15 11.54
CA ALA A 169 -2.84 6.95 12.10
C ALA A 169 -1.35 6.87 11.71
N LEU A 170 -1.03 7.05 10.42
CA LEU A 170 0.35 7.09 9.92
C LEU A 170 1.20 8.19 10.59
N ARG A 171 0.64 9.38 10.78
CA ARG A 171 1.30 10.49 11.49
C ARG A 171 1.54 10.17 12.97
N LYS A 172 0.53 9.61 13.66
CA LYS A 172 0.63 9.20 15.07
C LYS A 172 1.72 8.13 15.25
N ALA A 173 1.83 7.20 14.31
CA ALA A 173 2.87 6.17 14.29
C ALA A 173 4.25 6.68 13.83
N LYS A 174 4.39 7.99 13.53
CA LYS A 174 5.61 8.63 13.01
C LYS A 174 6.11 8.02 11.69
N LEU A 175 5.20 7.54 10.85
CA LEU A 175 5.49 6.94 9.55
C LEU A 175 5.35 7.92 8.38
N LEU A 176 4.63 9.02 8.62
CA LEU A 176 4.28 10.03 7.63
C LEU A 176 4.40 11.43 8.23
N LYS A 177 4.99 12.36 7.49
CA LYS A 177 4.88 13.80 7.70
C LYS A 177 4.09 14.40 6.55
N ILE A 178 3.12 15.25 6.86
CA ILE A 178 2.35 16.00 5.86
C ILE A 178 2.65 17.48 6.06
N VAL A 179 3.20 18.12 5.03
CA VAL A 179 3.35 19.57 4.96
C VAL A 179 2.24 20.10 4.07
N LYS A 180 1.42 21.01 4.60
CA LYS A 180 0.33 21.61 3.83
C LYS A 180 0.84 22.91 3.21
N HIS A 181 0.75 23.02 1.89
CA HIS A 181 0.99 24.27 1.18
C HIS A 181 -0.36 24.81 0.71
N LYS A 182 -0.59 26.12 0.90
CA LYS A 182 -1.69 26.81 0.22
C LYS A 182 -1.33 26.86 -1.25
N LEU A 183 -2.23 26.42 -2.14
CA LEU A 183 -2.06 26.66 -3.57
C LEU A 183 -2.29 28.15 -3.85
N GLU A 184 -1.66 28.67 -4.90
CA GLU A 184 -1.64 30.10 -5.22
C GLU A 184 -3.06 30.70 -5.37
N ASP A 185 -3.09 32.03 -5.18
CA ASP A 185 -4.24 32.91 -5.23
C ASP A 185 -5.19 32.59 -6.41
N THR A 186 -6.49 32.45 -6.11
CA THR A 186 -7.51 32.26 -7.16
C THR A 186 -7.91 33.57 -7.85
N GLY A 187 -7.36 34.70 -7.40
CA GLY A 187 -7.77 36.06 -7.80
C GLY A 187 -9.10 36.49 -7.19
N ASN A 188 -9.66 35.71 -6.27
CA ASN A 188 -10.94 35.96 -5.63
C ASN A 188 -10.74 36.34 -4.16
N TYR A 189 -11.48 37.36 -3.74
CA TYR A 189 -11.51 37.87 -2.37
C TYR A 189 -12.87 37.59 -1.75
N ASP A 190 -12.92 37.31 -0.44
CA ASP A 190 -14.16 37.19 0.29
C ASP A 190 -14.77 38.57 0.62
N GLU A 191 -15.93 38.57 1.28
CA GLU A 191 -16.67 39.78 1.68
C GLU A 191 -15.91 40.71 2.64
N ASN A 192 -14.75 40.28 3.15
CA ASN A 192 -13.88 41.05 4.04
C ASN A 192 -12.52 41.37 3.38
N ASP A 193 -12.44 41.34 2.04
CA ASP A 193 -11.22 41.55 1.25
C ASP A 193 -10.08 40.56 1.61
N ALA A 194 -10.41 39.38 2.16
CA ALA A 194 -9.42 38.35 2.39
C ALA A 194 -9.30 37.42 1.17
N LEU A 195 -8.06 37.08 0.79
CA LEU A 195 -7.79 36.13 -0.31
C LEU A 195 -8.47 34.77 -0.07
N ILE A 196 -9.20 34.29 -1.07
CA ILE A 196 -9.81 32.96 -1.06
C ILE A 196 -8.81 31.93 -1.63
N PHE A 197 -8.38 31.01 -0.77
CA PHE A 197 -7.58 29.84 -1.13
C PHE A 197 -8.50 28.61 -1.26
N ASP A 198 -8.71 28.10 -2.46
CA ASP A 198 -9.67 27.01 -2.71
C ASP A 198 -9.06 25.59 -2.56
N LYS A 199 -7.72 25.46 -2.64
CA LYS A 199 -7.04 24.16 -2.71
C LYS A 199 -5.75 24.13 -1.88
N TRP A 200 -5.45 22.92 -1.40
CA TRP A 200 -4.24 22.61 -0.64
C TRP A 200 -3.37 21.64 -1.43
N ASN A 201 -2.08 21.94 -1.54
CA ASN A 201 -1.08 21.01 -2.04
C ASN A 201 -0.37 20.35 -0.84
N ASN A 202 -0.78 19.13 -0.52
CA ASN A 202 -0.21 18.38 0.59
C ASN A 202 1.05 17.64 0.13
N HIS A 203 2.18 17.92 0.76
CA HIS A 203 3.41 17.16 0.57
C HIS A 203 3.49 16.05 1.62
N TYR A 204 3.38 14.81 1.14
CA TYR A 204 3.46 13.57 1.92
C TYR A 204 4.90 13.05 1.90
N HIS A 205 5.60 13.18 3.03
CA HIS A 205 6.93 12.63 3.22
C HIS A 205 6.83 11.34 4.03
N ILE A 206 7.25 10.23 3.43
CA ILE A 206 7.45 8.97 4.16
C ILE A 206 8.64 9.15 5.09
N LEU A 207 8.60 8.56 6.28
CA LEU A 207 9.65 8.71 7.28
C LEU A 207 10.37 7.38 7.53
N SER A 208 11.58 7.43 8.11
CA SER A 208 12.14 6.28 8.83
C SER A 208 11.15 5.90 9.94
N PRO A 209 10.79 4.61 10.15
CA PRO A 209 11.50 3.39 9.77
C PRO A 209 11.02 2.73 8.45
N LEU A 210 10.28 3.44 7.60
CA LEU A 210 9.75 2.86 6.36
C LEU A 210 10.73 2.86 5.19
N TYR A 211 11.87 3.55 5.29
CA TYR A 211 12.89 3.59 4.24
C TYR A 211 13.68 2.28 4.09
#